data_AF-A0A1Y5PAH9-F1
#
_entry.id   AF-A0A1Y5PAH9-F1
#
_cell.length_a   1.000
_cell.length_b   1.000
_cell.length_c   1.000
_cell.angle_alpha   90.00
_cell.angle_beta   90.00
_cell.angle_gamma   90.00
#
_symmetry.space_group_name_H-M   'P 1'
#
loop_
_entity.id
_entity.type
_entity.pdbx_description
1 polymer ?
#
loop_
_entity_poly.entity_id
_entity_poly.type
_entity_poly.pdbx_seq_one_letter_code
_entity_poly.pdbx_strand_id
1 'polypeptide(L)'
;MGLLDTNYGGLGKLAADCESRGVQIGASSVTASVGVWWQASGAAVNATNRDVTLAAQAMAARMHDTAASLEAAGRHYAETDSRSAADLRELVAEA
;
A
#
# COMPACT_ATOMS: atom_id res chain seq x y z
N MET A 1 -2.96 -17.49 8.30
CA MET A 1 -3.16 -16.44 7.28
C MET A 1 -4.56 -16.62 6.73
N GLY A 2 -5.54 -15.99 7.38
CA GLY A 2 -6.95 -16.13 7.02
C GLY A 2 -7.18 -15.66 5.60
N LEU A 3 -8.03 -16.38 4.87
CA LEU A 3 -8.53 -16.06 3.55
C LEU A 3 -8.82 -14.55 3.51
N LEU A 4 -8.05 -13.79 2.73
CA LEU A 4 -8.38 -12.40 2.45
C LEU A 4 -9.82 -12.44 1.97
N ASP A 5 -10.72 -11.83 2.73
CA ASP A 5 -12.11 -11.70 2.36
C ASP A 5 -12.11 -10.93 1.04
N THR A 6 -12.13 -11.63 -0.10
CA THR A 6 -11.92 -11.05 -1.43
C THR A 6 -13.08 -10.15 -1.86
N ASN A 7 -14.03 -9.93 -0.96
CA ASN A 7 -15.07 -8.94 -1.08
C ASN A 7 -14.47 -7.52 -1.04
N TYR A 8 -15.23 -6.58 -1.59
CA TYR A 8 -14.88 -5.15 -1.63
C TYR A 8 -14.41 -4.61 -0.27
N GLY A 9 -15.07 -5.01 0.82
CA GLY A 9 -14.75 -4.57 2.18
C GLY A 9 -13.39 -5.07 2.68
N GLY A 10 -12.99 -6.29 2.35
CA GLY A 10 -11.68 -6.84 2.71
C GLY A 10 -10.54 -6.19 1.92
N LEU A 11 -10.74 -5.92 0.63
CA LEU A 11 -9.79 -5.18 -0.20
C LEU A 11 -9.61 -3.73 0.29
N GLY A 12 -10.70 -3.06 0.67
CA GLY A 12 -10.63 -1.71 1.24
C GLY A 12 -9.88 -1.65 2.57
N LYS A 13 -10.08 -2.62 3.46
CA LYS A 13 -9.31 -2.72 4.72
C LYS A 13 -7.81 -2.93 4.45
N LEU A 14 -7.47 -3.82 3.51
CA LEU A 14 -6.09 -4.07 3.15
C LEU A 14 -5.43 -2.83 2.51
N ALA A 15 -6.18 -2.08 1.70
CA ALA A 15 -5.71 -0.81 1.14
C ALA A 15 -5.38 0.20 2.25
N ALA A 16 -6.29 0.40 3.21
CA ALA A 16 -6.06 1.28 4.35
C ALA A 16 -4.87 0.84 5.22
N ASP A 17 -4.68 -0.46 5.41
CA ASP A 17 -3.52 -1.01 6.12
C ASP A 17 -2.22 -0.73 5.36
N CYS A 18 -2.22 -0.85 4.03
CA CYS A 18 -1.08 -0.50 3.18
C CYS A 18 -0.75 0.99 3.30
N GLU A 19 -1.73 1.90 3.21
CA GLU A 19 -1.50 3.33 3.38
C GLU A 19 -0.91 3.67 4.75
N SER A 20 -1.50 3.13 5.82
CA SER A 20 -1.02 3.32 7.20
C SER A 20 0.44 2.86 7.36
N ARG A 21 0.79 1.70 6.80
CA ARG A 21 2.17 1.20 6.81
C ARG A 21 3.10 2.08 5.99
N GLY A 22 2.67 2.58 4.84
CA GLY A 22 3.44 3.51 4.02
C GLY A 22 3.81 4.78 4.79
N VAL A 23 2.84 5.37 5.50
CA VAL A 23 3.06 6.54 6.36
C VAL A 23 4.04 6.23 7.50
N GLN A 24 3.88 5.08 8.19
CA GLN A 24 4.79 4.70 9.28
C GLN A 24 6.23 4.49 8.82
N ILE A 25 6.43 3.88 7.64
CA ILE A 25 7.76 3.68 7.04
C ILE A 25 8.39 5.03 6.68
N GLY A 26 7.62 5.94 6.09
CA GLY A 26 8.07 7.30 5.78
C GLY A 26 8.50 8.07 7.04
N ALA A 27 7.71 8.01 8.11
CA ALA A 27 8.01 8.70 9.36
C ALA A 27 9.25 8.14 10.09
N SER A 28 9.45 6.82 10.07
CA SER A 28 10.52 6.15 10.81
C SER A 28 11.90 6.23 10.14
N SER A 29 11.97 6.71 8.89
CA SER A 29 13.18 6.70 8.07
C SER A 29 13.97 8.00 8.05
N VAL A 30 13.50 9.00 8.80
CA VAL A 30 14.22 10.25 9.04
C VAL A 30 15.31 9.98 10.08
N THR A 31 16.52 9.68 9.61
CA THR A 31 17.70 9.56 10.47
C THR A 31 18.41 10.91 10.56
N ALA A 32 18.73 11.35 11.78
CA ALA A 32 19.47 12.58 12.00
C ALA A 32 20.89 12.46 11.43
N SER A 33 21.37 13.51 10.76
CA SER A 33 22.76 13.57 10.31
C SER A 33 23.67 13.62 11.54
N VAL A 34 24.66 12.74 11.59
CA VAL A 34 25.74 12.82 12.59
C VAL A 34 26.76 13.84 12.12
N GLY A 35 27.17 14.72 13.05
CA GLY A 35 28.04 15.87 12.78
C GLY A 35 29.27 15.50 11.96
N VAL A 36 29.50 16.27 10.88
CA VAL A 36 30.59 16.07 9.92
C VAL A 36 31.90 16.57 10.54
N TRP A 37 32.44 15.80 11.47
CA TRP A 37 33.70 16.08 12.12
C TRP A 37 34.66 14.93 11.77
N TRP A 38 35.26 15.00 10.58
CA TRP A 38 36.59 14.48 10.23
C TRP A 38 36.87 12.95 10.33
N GLN A 39 35.91 12.14 10.79
CA GLN A 39 36.06 10.69 10.89
C GLN A 39 35.39 9.99 9.70
N ALA A 40 36.15 9.10 9.03
CA ALA A 40 35.65 8.27 7.93
C ALA A 40 34.34 7.52 8.30
N SER A 41 34.20 7.14 9.58
CA SER A 41 32.99 6.52 10.12
C SER A 41 31.76 7.43 10.06
N GLY A 42 31.90 8.75 10.28
CA GLY A 42 30.78 9.69 10.19
C GLY A 42 30.29 9.89 8.76
N ALA A 43 31.20 9.90 7.78
CA ALA A 43 30.83 9.93 6.36
C ALA A 43 30.11 8.62 5.95
N ALA A 44 30.60 7.47 6.40
CA ALA A 44 29.97 6.18 6.14
C ALA A 44 28.55 6.10 6.76
N VAL A 45 28.36 6.54 8.01
CA VAL A 45 27.05 6.58 8.67
C VAL A 45 26.09 7.50 7.92
N ASN A 46 26.52 8.69 7.49
CA ASN A 46 25.66 9.59 6.73
C ASN A 46 25.27 9.01 5.35
N ALA A 47 26.17 8.25 4.70
CA ALA A 47 25.84 7.54 3.46
C ALA A 47 24.80 6.44 3.70
N THR A 48 24.99 5.60 4.73
CA THR A 48 24.01 4.58 5.11
C THR A 48 22.66 5.19 5.49
N ASN A 49 22.64 6.29 6.24
CA ASN A 49 21.42 7.01 6.58
C ASN A 49 20.66 7.46 5.33
N ARG A 50 21.37 8.01 4.33
CA ARG A 50 20.77 8.37 3.04
C ARG A 50 20.18 7.16 2.32
N ASP A 51 20.91 6.06 2.26
CA ASP A 51 20.44 4.84 1.58
C ASP A 51 19.19 4.26 2.27
N VAL A 52 19.15 4.27 3.60
CA VAL A 52 17.98 3.86 4.39
C VAL A 52 16.79 4.77 4.11
N THR A 53 16.98 6.09 4.05
CA THR A 53 15.91 7.04 3.70
C THR A 53 15.37 6.78 2.29
N LEU A 54 16.23 6.55 1.30
CA LEU A 54 15.82 6.24 -0.07
C LEU A 54 15.04 4.92 -0.16
N ALA A 55 15.53 3.87 0.53
CA ALA A 55 14.85 2.59 0.58
C ALA A 55 13.47 2.70 1.24
N ALA A 56 13.35 3.47 2.32
CA ALA A 56 12.08 3.70 2.98
C ALA A 56 11.09 4.49 2.13
N GLN A 57 11.54 5.51 1.40
CA GLN A 57 10.70 6.22 0.43
C GLN A 57 10.17 5.28 -0.65
N ALA A 58 11.03 4.41 -1.20
CA ALA A 58 10.61 3.42 -2.19
C ALA A 58 9.61 2.40 -1.63
N MET A 59 9.77 1.97 -0.37
CA MET A 59 8.81 1.10 0.30
C MET A 59 7.48 1.79 0.56
N ALA A 60 7.50 3.05 1.01
CA ALA A 60 6.29 3.83 1.23
C ALA A 60 5.51 4.05 -0.08
N ALA A 61 6.20 4.37 -1.17
CA ALA A 61 5.60 4.50 -2.49
C ALA A 61 4.93 3.19 -2.94
N ARG A 62 5.62 2.05 -2.80
CA ARG A 62 5.05 0.73 -3.13
C ARG A 62 3.80 0.41 -2.32
N MET A 63 3.78 0.76 -1.04
CA MET A 63 2.60 0.56 -0.19
C MET A 63 1.41 1.40 -0.68
N HIS A 64 1.66 2.66 -1.04
CA HIS A 64 0.64 3.53 -1.62
C HIS A 64 0.10 3.00 -2.96
N ASP A 65 0.98 2.57 -3.87
CA ASP A 65 0.58 1.99 -5.16
C ASP A 65 -0.21 0.69 -5.00
N THR A 66 0.15 -0.12 -3.98
CA THR A 66 -0.58 -1.33 -3.63
C THR A 66 -1.98 -0.99 -3.13
N ALA A 67 -2.12 0.00 -2.26
CA ALA A 67 -3.42 0.46 -1.77
C ALA A 67 -4.32 0.92 -2.93
N ALA A 68 -3.80 1.78 -3.82
CA ALA A 68 -4.54 2.25 -4.98
C ALA A 68 -4.99 1.10 -5.90
N SER A 69 -4.14 0.09 -6.08
CA SER A 69 -4.46 -1.11 -6.88
C SER A 69 -5.56 -1.95 -6.24
N LEU A 70 -5.52 -2.11 -4.91
CA LEU A 70 -6.54 -2.83 -4.14
C LEU A 70 -7.89 -2.12 -4.19
N GLU A 71 -7.91 -0.79 -4.09
CA GLU A 71 -9.14 0.00 -4.23
C GLU A 71 -9.74 -0.10 -5.64
N ALA A 72 -8.90 -0.04 -6.67
CA ALA A 72 -9.33 -0.22 -8.05
C ALA A 72 -9.92 -1.62 -8.28
N ALA A 73 -9.25 -2.67 -7.79
CA ALA A 73 -9.75 -4.04 -7.84
C ALA A 73 -11.09 -4.18 -7.10
N GLY A 74 -11.19 -3.59 -5.90
CA GLY A 74 -12.42 -3.58 -5.12
C GLY A 74 -13.60 -2.96 -5.89
N ARG A 75 -13.40 -1.79 -6.50
CA ARG A 75 -14.44 -1.14 -7.33
C ARG A 75 -14.87 -2.02 -8.50
N HIS A 76 -13.90 -2.60 -9.20
CA HIS A 76 -14.19 -3.51 -10.31
C HIS A 76 -15.01 -4.73 -9.88
N TYR A 77 -14.71 -5.32 -8.72
CA TYR A 77 -15.50 -6.42 -8.17
C TYR A 77 -16.94 -5.98 -7.86
N ALA A 78 -17.14 -4.83 -7.22
CA ALA A 78 -18.48 -4.33 -6.88
C ALA A 78 -19.34 -4.04 -8.11
N GLU A 79 -18.75 -3.45 -9.16
CA GLU A 79 -19.42 -3.21 -10.44
C GLU A 79 -19.78 -4.51 -11.15
N THR A 80 -18.87 -5.48 -11.16
CA THR A 80 -19.09 -6.79 -11.79
C THR A 80 -20.22 -7.54 -11.08
N ASP A 81 -20.20 -7.58 -9.75
CA ASP A 81 -21.24 -8.24 -8.94
C ASP A 81 -22.62 -7.61 -9.18
N SER A 82 -22.68 -6.28 -9.23
CA SER A 82 -23.91 -5.54 -9.52
C SER A 82 -24.47 -5.85 -10.92
N ARG A 83 -23.60 -5.94 -11.93
CA ARG A 83 -23.99 -6.28 -13.31
C ARG A 83 -24.49 -7.71 -13.40
N SER A 84 -23.73 -8.67 -12.86
CA SER A 84 -24.14 -10.07 -12.83
C SER A 84 -25.47 -10.28 -12.08
N ALA A 85 -25.70 -9.54 -10.99
CA ALA A 85 -26.98 -9.59 -10.29
C ALA A 85 -28.13 -8.98 -11.10
N ALA A 86 -27.88 -8.01 -11.98
CA ALA A 86 -28.88 -7.48 -12.90
C ALA A 86 -29.20 -8.50 -14.00
N ASP A 87 -28.18 -9.06 -14.64
CA ASP A 87 -28.31 -10.05 -15.71
C ASP A 87 -29.08 -11.29 -15.22
N LEU A 88 -28.79 -11.76 -14.01
CA LEU A 88 -29.51 -12.90 -13.40
C LEU A 88 -30.98 -12.59 -13.13
N ARG A 89 -31.32 -11.36 -12.74
CA ARG A 89 -32.72 -10.97 -12.52
C ARG A 89 -33.49 -10.90 -13.84
N GLU A 90 -32.85 -10.45 -14.91
CA GLU A 90 -33.43 -10.44 -16.25
C GLU A 90 -33.70 -11.87 -16.75
N LEU A 91 -32.72 -12.76 -16.65
CA LEU A 91 -32.87 -14.17 -17.02
C LEU A 91 -34.00 -14.89 -16.26
N VAL A 92 -34.17 -14.59 -14.96
CA VAL A 92 -35.26 -15.17 -14.15
C VAL A 92 -36.62 -14.57 -14.52
N ALA A 93 -36.68 -13.32 -14.97
CA ALA A 93 -37.92 -12.68 -15.39
C ALA A 93 -38.42 -13.17 -16.77
N GLU A 94 -37.54 -13.71 -17.60
CA GLU A 94 -37.85 -14.28 -18.92
C GLU A 94 -38.24 -15.78 -18.88
N ALA A 95 -38.07 -16.44 -17.73
CA ALA A 95 -38.37 -17.86 -17.50
C ALA A 95 -39.75 -18.08 -16.87
#